data_AF-A0AAN5C330-F1
#
_entry.id   AF-A0AAN5C330-F1
#
_cell.length_a   1.000
_cell.length_b   1.000
_cell.length_c   1.000
_cell.angle_alpha   90.00
_cell.angle_beta   90.00
_cell.angle_gamma   90.00
#
_symmetry.space_group_name_H-M   'P 1'
#
loop_
_entity.id
_entity.type
_entity.pdbx_description
1 polymer ?
#
loop_
_entity_poly.entity_id
_entity_poly.type
_entity_poly.pdbx_seq_one_letter_code
_entity_poly.pdbx_strand_id
1 'polypeptide(L)'
;MEESDSSQIENVYRELAEKSRPTPSRYEPQAPDFSNLKETWPSFPTGTTANTAEVVEKLSFLSDRFPNGYVTPYELGMRLFRGQFVQFLDEEEKAQAIAEAKKLSQQRADNYSQRKGDLVEPEDVGFIPLSVEDRKSLVQSFIQGAYPKLSTEKAASPILSEVKKNLRNNESYQAAGKSSQFVAKVESLLSSARPVRRA
;
A
#
# COMPACT_ATOMS: atom_id res chain seq x y z
N MET A 1 -41.57 34.94 23.87
CA MET A 1 -41.39 34.15 22.63
C MET A 1 -40.08 33.37 22.61
N GLU A 2 -39.07 33.68 23.44
CA GLU A 2 -37.80 32.94 23.46
C GLU A 2 -37.84 31.61 24.26
N GLU A 3 -38.71 31.48 25.28
CA GLU A 3 -38.82 30.27 26.12
C GLU A 3 -39.41 29.04 25.39
N SER A 4 -40.20 29.26 24.32
CA SER A 4 -40.75 28.17 23.51
C SER A 4 -39.69 27.54 22.60
N ASP A 5 -38.75 28.34 22.11
CA ASP A 5 -37.71 27.87 21.20
C ASP A 5 -36.63 27.09 21.96
N SER A 6 -36.28 27.54 23.18
CA SER A 6 -35.34 26.82 24.04
C SER A 6 -35.85 25.44 24.47
N SER A 7 -37.14 25.33 24.78
CA SER A 7 -37.77 24.06 25.17
C SER A 7 -37.90 23.08 23.99
N GLN A 8 -38.14 23.57 22.77
CA GLN A 8 -38.11 22.74 21.57
C GLN A 8 -36.70 22.21 21.27
N ILE A 9 -35.67 23.05 21.41
CA ILE A 9 -34.27 22.65 21.24
C ILE A 9 -33.89 21.58 22.27
N GLU A 10 -34.27 21.76 23.54
CA GLU A 10 -33.99 20.80 24.60
C GLU A 10 -34.66 19.44 24.36
N ASN A 11 -35.88 19.44 23.81
CA ASN A 11 -36.58 18.21 23.43
C ASN A 11 -35.86 17.47 22.29
N VAL A 12 -35.36 18.19 21.26
CA VAL A 12 -34.56 17.59 20.18
C VAL A 12 -33.28 16.97 20.74
N TYR A 13 -32.59 17.64 21.67
CA TYR A 13 -31.40 17.07 22.31
C TYR A 13 -31.72 15.82 23.12
N ARG A 14 -32.86 15.77 23.83
CA ARG A 14 -33.31 14.58 24.56
C ARG A 14 -33.63 13.43 23.61
N GLU A 15 -34.33 13.68 22.51
CA GLU A 15 -34.61 12.66 21.50
C GLU A 15 -33.33 12.10 20.85
N LEU A 16 -32.37 12.98 20.53
CA LEU A 16 -31.06 12.55 20.01
C LEU A 16 -30.30 11.74 21.07
N ALA A 17 -30.33 12.17 22.33
CA ALA A 17 -29.69 11.46 23.42
C ALA A 17 -30.31 10.07 23.60
N GLU A 18 -31.63 9.94 23.56
CA GLU A 18 -32.34 8.66 23.65
C GLU A 18 -32.05 7.73 22.46
N LYS A 19 -32.03 8.26 21.24
CA LYS A 19 -31.64 7.50 20.03
C LYS A 19 -30.18 7.05 20.06
N SER A 20 -29.31 7.82 20.72
CA SER A 20 -27.89 7.47 20.88
C SER A 20 -27.62 6.47 22.00
N ARG A 21 -28.61 6.14 22.83
CA ARG A 21 -28.42 5.15 23.91
C ARG A 21 -28.13 3.78 23.28
N PRO A 22 -27.01 3.13 23.63
CA PRO A 22 -26.70 1.82 23.10
C PRO A 22 -27.75 0.82 23.57
N THR A 23 -28.39 0.14 22.63
CA THR A 23 -29.30 -0.96 22.93
C THR A 23 -28.49 -2.20 23.32
N PRO A 24 -28.79 -2.87 24.44
CA PRO A 24 -28.12 -4.12 24.80
C PRO A 24 -28.34 -5.17 23.71
N SER A 25 -27.25 -5.60 23.04
CA SER A 25 -27.26 -6.70 22.10
C SER A 25 -26.63 -7.93 22.73
N ARG A 26 -27.27 -9.10 22.59
CA ARG A 26 -26.65 -10.36 22.98
C ARG A 26 -25.47 -10.64 22.05
N TYR A 27 -24.30 -10.91 22.62
CA TYR A 27 -23.14 -11.34 21.85
C TYR A 27 -23.32 -12.79 21.43
N GLU A 28 -23.24 -13.04 20.12
CA GLU A 28 -23.23 -14.39 19.54
C GLU A 28 -21.83 -14.66 18.98
N PRO A 29 -21.00 -15.47 19.66
CA PRO A 29 -19.66 -15.77 19.17
C PRO A 29 -19.75 -16.53 17.85
N GLN A 30 -19.05 -16.04 16.83
CA GLN A 30 -18.86 -16.79 15.61
C GLN A 30 -17.88 -17.93 15.86
N ALA A 31 -18.21 -19.13 15.37
CA ALA A 31 -17.28 -20.24 15.40
C ALA A 31 -16.04 -19.91 14.53
N PRO A 32 -14.86 -20.42 14.90
CA PRO A 32 -13.65 -20.20 14.11
C PRO A 32 -13.81 -20.89 12.75
N ASP A 33 -13.86 -20.09 11.69
CA ASP A 33 -13.84 -20.55 10.29
C ASP A 33 -12.60 -19.99 9.59
N PHE A 34 -12.11 -20.71 8.58
CA PHE A 34 -10.92 -20.32 7.83
C PHE A 34 -11.11 -18.97 7.14
N SER A 35 -12.31 -18.65 6.64
CA SER A 35 -12.63 -17.34 6.06
C SER A 35 -12.35 -16.21 7.03
N ASN A 36 -12.75 -16.37 8.29
CA ASN A 36 -12.62 -15.37 9.35
C ASN A 36 -11.18 -15.24 9.87
N LEU A 37 -10.36 -16.26 9.65
CA LEU A 37 -8.96 -16.29 10.08
C LEU A 37 -7.98 -15.92 8.95
N LYS A 38 -8.45 -15.79 7.70
CA LYS A 38 -7.58 -15.57 6.54
C LYS A 38 -6.77 -14.29 6.63
N GLU A 39 -7.35 -13.21 7.14
CA GLU A 39 -6.66 -11.91 7.28
C GLU A 39 -5.53 -11.92 8.31
N THR A 40 -5.69 -12.71 9.37
CA THR A 40 -4.74 -12.80 10.49
C THR A 40 -3.91 -14.09 10.44
N TRP A 41 -4.05 -14.87 9.37
CA TRP A 41 -3.33 -16.11 9.20
C TRP A 41 -1.83 -15.81 9.08
N PRO A 42 -0.95 -16.53 9.80
CA PRO A 42 0.46 -16.26 9.74
C PRO A 42 1.05 -16.56 8.36
N SER A 43 1.92 -15.68 7.89
CA SER A 43 2.72 -15.87 6.68
C SER A 43 3.89 -16.80 6.99
N PHE A 44 3.80 -18.02 6.49
CA PHE A 44 4.90 -18.99 6.55
C PHE A 44 5.17 -19.55 5.16
N PRO A 45 6.43 -19.88 4.83
CA PRO A 45 6.81 -20.51 3.56
C PRO A 45 6.45 -22.01 3.55
N THR A 46 5.28 -22.37 4.09
CA THR A 46 4.83 -23.75 4.29
C THR A 46 3.38 -23.93 3.90
N GLY A 47 3.13 -24.78 2.90
CA GLY A 47 1.77 -25.05 2.44
C GLY A 47 1.13 -23.87 1.69
N THR A 48 -0.04 -24.12 1.10
CA THR A 48 -0.70 -23.16 0.20
C THR A 48 -1.36 -22.00 0.94
N THR A 49 -1.92 -22.25 2.12
CA THR A 49 -2.62 -21.23 2.91
C THR A 49 -1.65 -20.21 3.49
N ALA A 50 -0.52 -20.64 4.03
CA ALA A 50 0.46 -19.71 4.59
C ALA A 50 1.21 -18.91 3.49
N ASN A 51 1.46 -19.52 2.33
CA ASN A 51 1.99 -18.81 1.16
C ASN A 51 1.04 -17.73 0.62
N THR A 52 -0.27 -17.97 0.65
CA THR A 52 -1.25 -16.94 0.24
C THR A 52 -1.36 -15.83 1.28
N ALA A 53 -1.22 -16.14 2.57
CA ALA A 53 -1.15 -15.15 3.64
C ALA A 53 0.04 -14.19 3.48
N GLU A 54 1.20 -14.67 3.00
CA GLU A 54 2.36 -13.81 2.71
C GLU A 54 2.03 -12.74 1.65
N VAL A 55 1.38 -13.13 0.56
CA VAL A 55 0.98 -12.17 -0.49
C VAL A 55 -0.03 -11.16 0.08
N VAL A 56 -1.01 -11.62 0.86
CA VAL A 56 -1.98 -10.74 1.51
C VAL A 56 -1.30 -9.75 2.44
N GLU A 57 -0.36 -10.20 3.28
CA GLU A 57 0.40 -9.33 4.19
C GLU A 57 1.17 -8.23 3.42
N LYS A 58 1.84 -8.57 2.32
CA LYS A 58 2.54 -7.58 1.49
C LYS A 58 1.59 -6.59 0.83
N LEU A 59 0.44 -7.05 0.34
CA LEU A 59 -0.60 -6.18 -0.24
C LEU A 59 -1.21 -5.25 0.81
N SER A 60 -1.47 -5.75 2.01
CA SER A 60 -1.95 -4.97 3.16
C SER A 60 -0.93 -3.90 3.55
N PHE A 61 0.36 -4.24 3.59
CA PHE A 61 1.44 -3.28 3.86
C PHE A 61 1.53 -2.19 2.77
N LEU A 62 1.45 -2.56 1.49
CA LEU A 62 1.49 -1.59 0.38
C LEU A 62 0.28 -0.66 0.37
N SER A 63 -0.89 -1.18 0.75
CA SER A 63 -2.14 -0.41 0.79
C SER A 63 -2.38 0.32 2.11
N ASP A 64 -1.44 0.21 3.06
CA ASP A 64 -1.55 0.78 4.41
C ASP A 64 -2.87 0.38 5.09
N ARG A 65 -3.17 -0.93 5.04
CA ARG A 65 -4.28 -1.57 5.74
C ARG A 65 -3.76 -2.52 6.82
N PHE A 66 -4.51 -2.55 7.92
CA PHE A 66 -4.27 -3.47 9.03
C PHE A 66 -5.36 -4.55 9.08
N PRO A 67 -5.03 -5.79 9.45
CA PRO A 67 -6.02 -6.85 9.63
C PRO A 67 -7.12 -6.43 10.60
N ASN A 68 -8.38 -6.74 10.29
CA ASN A 68 -9.57 -6.30 11.05
C ASN A 68 -9.72 -4.77 11.21
N GLY A 69 -8.96 -3.98 10.44
CA GLY A 69 -9.01 -2.52 10.47
C GLY A 69 -10.12 -1.97 9.59
N TYR A 70 -10.83 -0.96 10.07
CA TYR A 70 -11.76 -0.19 9.24
C TYR A 70 -11.04 1.03 8.67
N VAL A 71 -11.19 1.24 7.36
CA VAL A 71 -10.70 2.45 6.67
C VAL A 71 -11.90 3.09 6.01
N THR A 72 -12.05 4.41 6.16
CA THR A 72 -13.24 5.09 5.64
C THR A 72 -13.22 5.13 4.11
N PRO A 73 -14.38 5.06 3.42
CA PRO A 73 -14.43 5.20 1.96
C PRO A 73 -13.82 6.51 1.46
N TYR A 74 -13.90 7.57 2.26
CA TYR A 74 -13.26 8.86 1.98
C TYR A 74 -11.73 8.75 1.95
N GLU A 75 -11.11 8.09 2.93
CA GLU A 75 -9.66 7.86 2.93
C GLU A 75 -9.21 6.99 1.77
N LEU A 76 -9.95 5.92 1.46
CA LEU A 76 -9.67 5.06 0.31
C LEU A 76 -9.78 5.85 -1.01
N GLY A 77 -10.82 6.67 -1.16
CA GLY A 77 -11.00 7.56 -2.31
C GLY A 77 -9.88 8.60 -2.43
N MET A 78 -9.44 9.16 -1.31
CA MET A 78 -8.30 10.08 -1.28
C MET A 78 -6.98 9.39 -1.68
N ARG A 79 -6.74 8.15 -1.23
CA ARG A 79 -5.57 7.36 -1.63
C ARG A 79 -5.60 7.05 -3.13
N LEU A 80 -6.74 6.62 -3.67
CA LEU A 80 -6.94 6.40 -5.11
C LEU A 80 -6.66 7.67 -5.91
N PHE A 81 -7.21 8.80 -5.50
CA PHE A 81 -7.01 10.09 -6.15
C PHE A 81 -5.54 10.55 -6.17
N ARG A 82 -4.76 10.18 -5.15
CA ARG A 82 -3.32 10.45 -5.07
C ARG A 82 -2.47 9.46 -5.87
N GLY A 83 -3.06 8.43 -6.47
CA GLY A 83 -2.34 7.37 -7.18
C GLY A 83 -1.61 6.40 -6.24
N GLN A 84 -2.05 6.28 -4.99
CA GLN A 84 -1.48 5.34 -4.03
C GLN A 84 -2.07 3.93 -4.21
N PHE A 85 -1.38 2.91 -3.71
CA PHE A 85 -1.91 1.56 -3.70
C PHE A 85 -3.07 1.45 -2.71
N VAL A 86 -4.14 0.76 -3.13
CA VAL A 86 -5.34 0.55 -2.32
C VAL A 86 -5.79 -0.89 -2.47
N GLN A 87 -6.21 -1.50 -1.37
CA GLN A 87 -6.84 -2.81 -1.31
C GLN A 87 -8.29 -2.62 -0.84
N PHE A 88 -9.22 -3.31 -1.48
CA PHE A 88 -10.63 -3.33 -1.06
C PHE A 88 -10.98 -4.69 -0.47
N LEU A 89 -11.88 -4.70 0.50
CA LEU A 89 -12.47 -5.90 1.05
C LEU A 89 -13.50 -6.47 0.07
N ASP A 90 -14.41 -5.60 -0.40
CA ASP A 90 -15.54 -5.97 -1.23
C ASP A 90 -15.75 -4.99 -2.40
N GLU A 91 -16.57 -5.40 -3.37
CA GLU A 91 -16.94 -4.56 -4.52
C GLU A 91 -17.76 -3.33 -4.11
N GLU A 92 -18.53 -3.42 -3.02
CA GLU A 92 -19.29 -2.30 -2.47
C GLU A 92 -18.35 -1.20 -1.95
N GLU A 93 -17.34 -1.58 -1.16
CA GLU A 93 -16.33 -0.66 -0.65
C GLU A 93 -15.55 0.01 -1.79
N LYS A 94 -15.19 -0.78 -2.82
CA LYS A 94 -14.57 -0.27 -4.04
C LYS A 94 -15.44 0.77 -4.73
N ALA A 95 -16.74 0.52 -4.88
CA ALA A 95 -17.66 1.46 -5.53
C ALA A 95 -17.77 2.77 -4.74
N GLN A 96 -17.87 2.69 -3.40
CA GLN A 96 -17.91 3.86 -2.52
C GLN A 96 -16.61 4.67 -2.60
N ALA A 97 -15.45 4.01 -2.56
CA ALA A 97 -14.16 4.68 -2.66
C ALA A 97 -13.96 5.39 -4.01
N ILE A 98 -14.41 4.78 -5.12
CA ILE A 98 -14.37 5.41 -6.45
C ILE A 98 -15.30 6.62 -6.51
N ALA A 99 -16.49 6.54 -5.90
CA ALA A 99 -17.41 7.67 -5.82
C ALA A 99 -16.80 8.85 -5.06
N GLU A 100 -16.16 8.60 -3.91
CA GLU A 100 -15.44 9.64 -3.16
C GLU A 100 -14.25 10.21 -3.94
N ALA A 101 -13.49 9.37 -4.65
CA ALA A 101 -12.39 9.83 -5.50
C ALA A 101 -12.88 10.75 -6.63
N LYS A 102 -14.03 10.43 -7.24
CA LYS A 102 -14.68 11.29 -8.25
C LYS A 102 -15.15 12.62 -7.68
N LYS A 103 -15.70 12.63 -6.45
CA LYS A 103 -16.04 13.88 -5.74
C LYS A 103 -14.80 14.75 -5.52
N LEU A 104 -13.67 14.16 -5.11
CA LEU A 104 -12.42 14.89 -4.93
C LEU A 104 -11.89 15.46 -6.26
N SER A 105 -12.03 14.71 -7.35
CA SER A 105 -11.69 15.19 -8.70
C SER A 105 -12.55 16.38 -9.13
N GLN A 106 -13.86 16.31 -8.91
CA GLN A 106 -14.79 17.42 -9.17
C GLN A 106 -14.44 18.65 -8.34
N GLN A 107 -14.25 18.49 -7.03
CA GLN A 107 -13.84 19.61 -6.16
C GLN A 107 -12.53 20.25 -6.62
N ARG A 108 -11.55 19.45 -7.09
CA ARG A 108 -10.31 19.99 -7.65
C ARG A 108 -10.59 20.80 -8.92
N ALA A 109 -11.38 20.27 -9.84
CA ALA A 109 -11.75 20.93 -11.09
C ALA A 109 -12.51 22.25 -10.85
N ASP A 110 -13.47 22.26 -9.93
CA ASP A 110 -14.21 23.46 -9.54
C ASP A 110 -13.28 24.54 -8.97
N ASN A 111 -12.37 24.15 -8.07
CA ASN A 111 -11.37 25.05 -7.50
C ASN A 111 -10.42 25.63 -8.56
N TYR A 112 -10.01 24.82 -9.55
CA TYR A 112 -9.20 25.33 -10.67
C TYR A 112 -9.99 26.25 -11.59
N SER A 113 -11.26 25.93 -11.83
CA SER A 113 -12.14 26.74 -12.68
C SER A 113 -12.40 28.12 -12.08
N GLN A 114 -12.65 28.18 -10.77
CA GLN A 114 -12.80 29.46 -10.04
C GLN A 114 -11.52 30.31 -10.07
N ARG A 115 -10.34 29.68 -10.00
CA ARG A 115 -9.04 30.39 -9.99
C ARG A 115 -8.61 30.87 -11.37
N LYS A 116 -8.83 30.07 -12.41
CA LYS A 116 -8.40 30.37 -13.78
C LYS A 116 -9.45 31.12 -14.60
N GLY A 117 -10.73 31.05 -14.23
CA GLY A 117 -11.85 31.62 -14.97
C GLY A 117 -12.34 30.77 -16.14
N ASP A 118 -11.65 29.67 -16.46
CA ASP A 118 -12.00 28.73 -17.52
C ASP A 118 -12.58 27.44 -16.93
N LEU A 119 -13.58 26.85 -17.58
CA LEU A 119 -14.16 25.58 -17.16
C LEU A 119 -13.15 24.45 -17.35
N VAL A 120 -12.68 23.86 -16.25
CA VAL A 120 -11.81 22.69 -16.25
C VAL A 120 -12.67 21.46 -15.98
N GLU A 121 -12.58 20.44 -16.84
CA GLU A 121 -13.29 19.18 -16.63
C GLU A 121 -12.60 18.33 -15.54
N PRO A 122 -13.37 17.57 -14.73
CA PRO A 122 -12.82 16.67 -13.74
C PRO A 122 -12.04 15.52 -14.40
N GLU A 123 -10.91 15.16 -13.80
CA GLU A 123 -10.13 13.98 -14.20
C GLU A 123 -10.94 12.71 -13.91
N ASP A 124 -10.94 11.75 -14.83
CA ASP A 124 -11.57 10.45 -14.60
C ASP A 124 -10.68 9.61 -13.67
N VAL A 125 -11.20 9.36 -12.46
CA VAL A 125 -10.49 8.59 -11.43
C VAL A 125 -11.09 7.19 -11.37
N GLY A 126 -10.28 6.21 -11.74
CA GLY A 126 -10.64 4.79 -11.73
C GLY A 126 -9.65 3.94 -10.96
N PHE A 127 -10.08 2.73 -10.59
CA PHE A 127 -9.19 1.72 -10.03
C PHE A 127 -8.56 0.89 -11.14
N ILE A 128 -7.23 0.92 -11.23
CA ILE A 128 -6.46 0.07 -12.14
C ILE A 128 -6.03 -1.18 -11.36
N PRO A 129 -6.54 -2.37 -11.72
CA PRO A 129 -6.10 -3.59 -11.06
C PRO A 129 -4.64 -3.88 -11.41
N LEU A 130 -3.93 -4.55 -10.50
CA LEU A 130 -2.59 -5.09 -10.76
C LEU A 130 -2.57 -5.89 -12.06
N SER A 131 -1.55 -5.63 -12.90
CA SER A 131 -1.37 -6.32 -14.17
C SER A 131 -1.10 -7.82 -13.96
N VAL A 132 -1.31 -8.63 -15.00
CA VAL A 132 -1.03 -10.07 -14.94
C VAL A 132 0.47 -10.31 -14.71
N GLU A 133 1.32 -9.45 -15.26
CA GLU A 133 2.77 -9.52 -15.11
C GLU A 133 3.18 -9.25 -13.66
N ASP A 134 2.64 -8.20 -13.04
CA ASP A 134 2.92 -7.87 -11.64
C ASP A 134 2.42 -8.96 -10.68
N ARG A 135 1.23 -9.52 -10.94
CA ARG A 135 0.72 -10.66 -10.15
C ARG A 135 1.65 -11.86 -10.27
N LYS A 136 2.14 -12.14 -11.47
CA LYS A 136 3.09 -13.23 -11.71
C LYS A 136 4.41 -12.98 -11.00
N SER A 137 4.94 -11.74 -11.04
CA SER A 137 6.18 -11.41 -10.35
C SER A 137 6.04 -11.55 -8.84
N LEU A 138 4.91 -11.16 -8.25
CA LEU A 138 4.63 -11.34 -6.81
C LEU A 138 4.62 -12.83 -6.42
N VAL A 139 3.95 -13.67 -7.21
CA VAL A 139 3.93 -15.12 -6.97
C VAL A 139 5.33 -15.72 -7.12
N GLN A 140 6.10 -15.28 -8.13
CA GLN A 140 7.46 -15.76 -8.34
C GLN A 140 8.40 -15.37 -7.18
N SER A 141 8.33 -14.13 -6.70
CA SER A 141 9.21 -13.64 -5.63
C SER A 141 8.84 -14.23 -4.27
N PHE A 142 7.58 -14.12 -3.86
CA PHE A 142 7.16 -14.46 -2.49
C PHE A 142 6.84 -15.94 -2.33
N ILE A 143 6.15 -16.55 -3.29
CA ILE A 143 5.73 -17.96 -3.16
C ILE A 143 6.82 -18.91 -3.70
N GLN A 144 7.36 -18.64 -4.88
CA GLN A 144 8.32 -19.55 -5.52
C GLN A 144 9.78 -19.30 -5.11
N GLY A 145 10.07 -18.15 -4.47
CA GLY A 145 11.44 -17.75 -4.15
C GLY A 145 12.34 -17.60 -5.38
N ALA A 146 11.76 -17.25 -6.54
CA ALA A 146 12.46 -17.08 -7.81
C ALA A 146 13.21 -15.74 -7.85
N TYR A 147 14.22 -15.60 -7.02
CA TYR A 147 15.06 -14.41 -6.97
C TYR A 147 16.06 -14.38 -8.14
N PRO A 148 16.46 -13.17 -8.62
CA PRO A 148 17.44 -13.04 -9.69
C PRO A 148 18.71 -13.85 -9.41
N LYS A 149 19.02 -14.79 -10.30
CA LYS A 149 20.25 -15.60 -10.21
C LYS A 149 21.46 -14.67 -10.32
N LEU A 150 22.53 -14.98 -9.58
CA LEU A 150 23.78 -14.23 -9.69
C LEU A 150 24.23 -14.26 -11.15
N SER A 151 24.47 -13.09 -11.74
CA SER A 151 25.18 -13.02 -13.01
C SER A 151 26.54 -13.69 -12.81
N THR A 152 26.73 -14.85 -13.43
CA THR A 152 28.04 -15.51 -13.54
C THR A 152 28.94 -14.81 -14.56
N GLU A 153 28.56 -13.62 -15.01
CA GLU A 153 29.46 -12.71 -15.72
C GLU A 153 30.71 -12.52 -14.87
N LYS A 154 31.85 -12.93 -15.42
CA LYS A 154 33.16 -12.73 -14.81
C LYS A 154 33.30 -11.26 -14.46
N ALA A 155 33.09 -10.92 -13.20
CA ALA A 155 33.42 -9.60 -12.69
C ALA A 155 34.90 -9.34 -13.03
N ALA A 156 35.22 -8.09 -13.39
CA ALA A 156 36.59 -7.70 -13.76
C ALA A 156 37.62 -8.02 -12.66
N SER A 157 37.19 -8.25 -11.42
CA SER A 157 38.00 -8.79 -10.34
C SER A 157 37.20 -9.73 -9.42
N PRO A 158 37.87 -10.71 -8.76
CA PRO A 158 37.27 -11.58 -7.74
C PRO A 158 36.65 -10.78 -6.57
N ILE A 159 37.29 -9.69 -6.17
CA ILE A 159 36.84 -8.83 -5.05
C ILE A 159 35.47 -8.21 -5.37
N LEU A 160 35.29 -7.68 -6.59
CA LEU A 160 34.00 -7.12 -7.00
C LEU A 160 32.90 -8.17 -7.06
N SER A 161 33.22 -9.42 -7.37
CA SER A 161 32.24 -10.51 -7.35
C SER A 161 31.74 -10.81 -5.94
N GLU A 162 32.63 -10.78 -4.95
CA GLU A 162 32.30 -11.02 -3.54
C GLU A 162 31.55 -9.85 -2.92
N VAL A 163 31.96 -8.62 -3.23
CA VAL A 163 31.23 -7.40 -2.85
C VAL A 163 29.80 -7.44 -3.38
N LYS A 164 29.59 -7.71 -4.67
CA LYS A 164 28.24 -7.80 -5.26
C LYS A 164 27.39 -8.89 -4.61
N LYS A 165 27.99 -10.05 -4.28
CA LYS A 165 27.30 -11.13 -3.57
C LYS A 165 26.81 -10.69 -2.19
N ASN A 166 27.66 -10.01 -1.41
CA ASN A 166 27.32 -9.53 -0.08
C ASN A 166 26.28 -8.41 -0.09
N LEU A 167 26.39 -7.45 -1.03
CA LEU A 167 25.43 -6.37 -1.17
C LEU A 167 24.03 -6.88 -1.53
N ARG A 168 23.92 -7.93 -2.35
CA ARG A 168 22.61 -8.50 -2.73
C ARG A 168 21.89 -9.14 -1.54
N ASN A 169 22.62 -9.86 -0.69
CA ASN A 169 22.04 -10.55 0.47
C ASN A 169 21.70 -9.58 1.62
N ASN A 170 22.05 -8.31 1.49
CA ASN A 170 21.78 -7.29 2.50
C ASN A 170 20.71 -6.32 2.00
N GLU A 171 19.50 -6.45 2.53
CA GLU A 171 18.36 -5.60 2.20
C GLU A 171 18.64 -4.11 2.43
N SER A 172 19.51 -3.77 3.38
CA SER A 172 19.89 -2.37 3.66
C SER A 172 20.54 -1.67 2.46
N TYR A 173 21.15 -2.44 1.56
CA TYR A 173 21.81 -1.97 0.34
C TYR A 173 20.94 -2.12 -0.92
N GLN A 174 19.75 -2.70 -0.82
CA GLN A 174 18.81 -2.79 -1.93
C GLN A 174 18.01 -1.50 -2.18
N ALA A 175 18.09 -0.53 -1.25
CA ALA A 175 17.51 0.80 -1.48
C ALA A 175 18.10 1.47 -2.73
N ALA A 176 17.27 2.25 -3.43
CA ALA A 176 17.60 2.86 -4.72
C ALA A 176 18.98 3.56 -4.69
N GLY A 177 19.88 3.08 -5.54
CA GLY A 177 21.21 3.66 -5.74
C GLY A 177 22.29 3.29 -4.73
N LYS A 178 21.99 2.67 -3.59
CA LYS A 178 23.02 2.39 -2.56
C LYS A 178 24.04 1.34 -3.00
N SER A 179 23.56 0.23 -3.55
CA SER A 179 24.43 -0.84 -4.07
C SER A 179 25.31 -0.36 -5.22
N SER A 180 24.77 0.43 -6.14
CA SER A 180 25.52 0.98 -7.27
C SER A 180 26.56 2.02 -6.83
N GLN A 181 26.21 2.91 -5.91
CA GLN A 181 27.15 3.87 -5.31
C GLN A 181 28.32 3.17 -4.61
N PHE A 182 28.03 2.11 -3.85
CA PHE A 182 29.07 1.33 -3.17
C PHE A 182 30.02 0.68 -4.18
N VAL A 183 29.47 -0.02 -5.19
CA VAL A 183 30.26 -0.69 -6.22
C VAL A 183 31.12 0.32 -6.99
N ALA A 184 30.55 1.46 -7.40
CA ALA A 184 31.28 2.52 -8.08
C ALA A 184 32.44 3.06 -7.22
N LYS A 185 32.25 3.21 -5.90
CA LYS A 185 33.31 3.65 -5.00
C LYS A 185 34.43 2.62 -4.90
N VAL A 186 34.10 1.34 -4.76
CA VAL A 186 35.11 0.26 -4.73
C VAL A 186 35.89 0.20 -6.04
N GLU A 187 35.22 0.31 -7.19
CA GLU A 187 35.88 0.35 -8.50
C GLU A 187 36.83 1.56 -8.63
N SER A 188 36.44 2.73 -8.11
CA SER A 188 37.30 3.93 -8.10
C SER A 188 38.58 3.74 -7.27
N LEU A 189 38.50 3.03 -6.15
CA LEU A 189 39.66 2.78 -5.27
C LEU A 189 40.59 1.69 -5.83
N LEU A 190 40.02 0.68 -6.48
CA LEU A 190 40.80 -0.38 -7.13
C LEU A 190 41.54 0.12 -8.38
N SER A 191 40.97 1.09 -9.09
CA SER A 191 41.61 1.71 -10.25
C SER A 191 42.70 2.71 -9.87
N SER A 192 42.52 3.47 -8.78
CA SER A 192 43.54 4.43 -8.30
C SER A 192 44.80 3.78 -7.72
N ALA A 193 44.69 2.55 -7.20
CA ALA A 193 45.81 1.82 -6.60
C ALA A 193 46.69 1.06 -7.61
N ARG A 194 46.39 1.08 -8.92
CA ARG A 194 47.23 0.41 -9.93
C ARG A 194 48.50 1.22 -10.19
N PRO A 195 49.70 0.64 -10.01
CA PRO A 195 50.95 1.34 -10.31
C PRO A 195 51.02 1.68 -11.80
N VAL A 196 51.20 2.96 -12.12
CA VAL A 196 51.51 3.42 -13.47
C VAL A 196 52.86 2.82 -13.84
N ARG A 197 52.90 1.88 -14.80
CA ARG A 197 54.17 1.45 -15.41
C ARG A 197 54.79 2.69 -16.05
N ARG A 198 55.84 3.22 -15.43
CA ARG A 198 56.74 4.17 -16.08
C ARG A 198 57.49 3.40 -17.17
N ALA A 199 57.31 3.85 -18.41
CA ALA A 199 58.05 3.38 -19.58
C ALA A 199 59.51 3.82 -19.49
#